data_AF-A0A369Z9R5-F1
#
_entry.id   AF-A0A369Z9R5-F1
#
_cell.length_a   1.000
_cell.length_b   1.000
_cell.length_c   1.000
_cell.angle_alpha   90.00
_cell.angle_beta   90.00
_cell.angle_gamma   90.00
#
_symmetry.space_group_name_H-M   'P 1'
#
loop_
_entity.id
_entity.type
_entity.pdbx_description
1 polymer ?
#
loop_
_entity_poly.entity_id
_entity_poly.type
_entity_poly.pdbx_seq_one_letter_code
_entity_poly.pdbx_strand_id
1 'polypeptide(L)' 'MDKNLRAGIAGAMAAGGLYHATLPGKSMVAAGAGTYKGESAVAVGYSRLSDNGKVGIKFSVNTNTRGDSGAAASVGYQW' A
#
# COMPACT_ATOMS: atom_id res chain seq x y z
N MET A 1 -18.51 -3.01 15.86
CA MET A 1 -17.92 -1.84 15.17
C MET A 1 -16.41 -1.78 15.34
N ASP A 2 -15.87 -1.91 16.55
CA ASP A 2 -14.42 -1.76 16.80
C ASP A 2 -13.51 -2.71 16.02
N LYS A 3 -13.93 -3.96 15.82
CA LYS A 3 -13.12 -4.95 15.08
C LYS A 3 -12.94 -4.58 13.61
N ASN A 4 -13.97 -4.07 12.94
CA ASN A 4 -13.86 -3.65 11.54
C ASN A 4 -12.97 -2.40 11.42
N LEU A 5 -13.08 -1.45 12.36
CA LEU A 5 -12.16 -0.30 12.44
C LEU A 5 -10.71 -0.74 12.64
N ARG A 6 -10.46 -1.69 13.56
CA ARG A 6 -9.11 -2.25 13.80
C ARG A 6 -8.56 -2.98 12.58
N ALA A 7 -9.40 -3.77 11.89
CA ALA A 7 -9.04 -4.46 10.67
C ALA A 7 -8.77 -3.48 9.52
N GLY A 8 -9.49 -2.36 9.44
CA GLY A 8 -9.20 -1.25 8.55
C GLY A 8 -7.84 -0.60 8.84
N ILE A 9 -7.50 -0.36 10.12
CA ILE A 9 -6.19 0.14 10.53
C ILE A 9 -5.07 -0.85 10.17
N ALA A 10 -5.30 -2.15 10.39
CA ALA A 10 -4.35 -3.19 9.96
C ALA A 10 -4.14 -3.15 8.43
N GLY A 11 -5.20 -2.93 7.65
CA GLY A 11 -5.14 -2.77 6.20
C GLY A 11 -4.36 -1.54 5.76
N ALA A 12 -4.57 -0.41 6.45
CA ALA A 12 -3.82 0.82 6.23
C ALA A 12 -2.32 0.64 6.55
N MET A 13 -1.97 -0.05 7.64
CA MET A 13 -0.59 -0.35 7.96
C MET A 13 0.06 -1.30 6.95
N ALA A 14 -0.68 -2.32 6.49
CA ALA A 14 -0.21 -3.23 5.45
C ALA A 14 0.11 -2.47 4.15
N ALA A 15 -0.79 -1.60 3.69
CA ALA A 15 -0.60 -0.80 2.48
C ALA A 15 0.48 0.28 2.62
N GLY A 16 0.55 0.92 3.79
CA GLY A 16 1.55 1.93 4.12
C GLY A 16 2.97 1.37 4.12
N GLY A 17 3.15 0.14 4.62
CA GLY A 17 4.43 -0.56 4.65
C GLY A 17 4.91 -1.12 3.30
N LEU A 18 4.09 -1.04 2.24
CA LEU A 18 4.50 -1.56 0.92
C LEU A 18 5.70 -0.81 0.36
N TYR A 19 6.73 -1.58 0.02
CA TYR A 19 7.91 -1.05 -0.65
C TYR A 19 7.57 -0.46 -2.03
N HIS A 20 8.37 0.50 -2.49
CA HIS A 20 8.13 1.23 -3.73
C HIS A 20 9.36 1.26 -4.64
N ALA A 21 9.12 1.44 -5.93
CA ALA A 21 10.17 1.56 -6.94
C ALA A 21 11.03 2.82 -6.68
N THR A 22 12.33 2.62 -6.50
CA THR A 22 13.32 3.69 -6.30
C THR A 22 14.19 3.95 -7.53
N LEU A 23 14.05 3.12 -8.57
CA LEU A 23 14.86 3.17 -9.79
C LEU A 23 14.06 3.82 -10.93
N PRO A 24 14.60 4.86 -11.62
CA PRO A 24 13.93 5.50 -12.75
C PRO A 24 13.54 4.53 -13.85
N GLY A 25 12.35 4.73 -14.42
CA GLY A 25 11.76 3.88 -15.46
C GLY A 25 11.36 2.48 -15.03
N LYS A 26 11.62 2.09 -13.77
CA LYS A 26 11.25 0.76 -13.27
C LYS A 26 9.88 0.78 -12.61
N SER A 27 9.22 -0.36 -12.78
CA SER A 27 7.99 -0.70 -12.08
C SER A 27 8.29 -1.74 -11.01
N MET A 28 7.51 -1.72 -9.93
CA MET A 28 7.65 -2.66 -8.82
C MET A 28 6.28 -3.08 -8.34
N VAL A 29 6.14 -4.37 -8.09
CA VAL A 29 5.01 -4.94 -7.33
C VAL A 29 5.52 -5.29 -5.94
N ALA A 30 4.78 -4.89 -4.93
CA ALA A 30 5.07 -5.19 -3.53
C ALA A 30 3.85 -5.85 -2.89
N ALA A 31 4.10 -6.70 -1.91
CA ALA A 31 3.09 -7.28 -1.04
C ALA A 31 3.52 -7.10 0.42
N GLY A 32 2.55 -6.95 1.32
CA GLY A 32 2.80 -6.68 2.73
C GLY A 32 1.64 -7.14 3.58
N ALA A 33 1.88 -7.28 4.88
CA ALA A 33 0.87 -7.62 5.86
C ALA A 33 0.98 -6.67 7.06
N GLY A 34 -0.13 -6.45 7.73
CA GLY A 34 -0.23 -5.57 8.89
C GLY A 34 -1.16 -6.17 9.93
N THR A 35 -0.89 -5.88 11.20
CA THR A 35 -1.72 -6.32 12.31
C THR A 35 -1.95 -5.18 13.29
N TYR A 36 -3.18 -5.07 13.82
CA TYR A 36 -3.55 -4.04 14.77
C TYR A 36 -4.58 -4.55 15.77
N LYS A 37 -4.24 -4.48 17.07
CA LYS A 37 -5.14 -4.82 18.19
C LYS A 37 -5.94 -6.12 17.99
N GLY A 38 -5.26 -7.17 17.50
CA GLY A 38 -5.81 -8.52 17.29
C GLY A 38 -6.43 -8.78 15.92
N GLU A 39 -6.48 -7.78 15.03
CA GLU A 39 -6.93 -7.94 13.64
C GLU A 39 -5.73 -7.91 12.70
N SER A 40 -5.85 -8.60 11.56
CA SER A 40 -4.80 -8.66 10.55
C SER A 40 -5.33 -8.32 9.17
N ALA A 41 -4.45 -7.83 8.32
CA ALA A 41 -4.73 -7.50 6.94
C ALA A 41 -3.51 -7.70 6.05
N VAL A 42 -3.77 -7.86 4.76
CA VAL A 42 -2.76 -7.98 3.71
C VAL A 42 -2.98 -6.91 2.66
N ALA A 43 -1.90 -6.48 2.04
CA ALA A 43 -1.92 -5.49 0.99
C ALA A 43 -0.99 -5.90 -0.15
N VAL A 44 -1.37 -5.51 -1.35
CA VAL A 44 -0.52 -5.58 -2.54
C VAL A 44 -0.52 -4.21 -3.21
N GLY A 45 0.58 -3.84 -3.83
CA GLY A 45 0.69 -2.57 -4.50
C GLY A 45 1.61 -2.62 -5.68
N TYR A 46 1.40 -1.65 -6.55
CA TYR A 46 2.18 -1.41 -7.73
C TYR A 46 2.74 0.01 -7.64
N SER A 47 4.01 0.19 -7.96
CA SER A 47 4.61 1.52 -8.05
C SER A 47 5.49 1.61 -9.29
N ARG A 48 5.61 2.83 -9.81
CA ARG A 48 6.45 3.12 -10.97
C ARG A 48 7.08 4.48 -10.81
N LEU A 49 8.36 4.57 -11.13
CA LEU A 49 9.06 5.83 -11.27
C LEU A 49 9.19 6.16 -12.77
N SER A 50 8.99 7.41 -13.14
CA SER A 50 9.18 7.89 -14.51
C SER A 50 10.62 7.70 -14.96
N ASP A 51 10.84 7.66 -16.27
CA ASP A 51 12.16 7.41 -16.85
C ASP A 51 13.18 8.50 -16.47
N ASN A 52 12.71 9.72 -16.26
CA ASN A 52 13.53 10.84 -15.77
C ASN A 52 13.68 10.90 -14.24
N GLY A 53 13.10 9.94 -13.51
CA GLY A 53 13.15 9.89 -12.04
C GLY A 53 12.32 10.95 -11.32
N LYS A 54 11.70 11.89 -12.05
CA LYS A 54 11.04 13.06 -11.46
C LYS A 54 9.65 12.80 -10.94
N VAL A 55 8.92 11.83 -11.49
CA VAL A 55 7.53 11.54 -11.14
C VAL A 55 7.41 10.10 -10.68
N GLY A 56 6.98 9.87 -9.45
CA GLY A 56 6.67 8.55 -8.90
C GLY A 56 5.17 8.36 -8.71
N ILE A 57 4.64 7.20 -9.07
CA ILE A 57 3.28 6.78 -8.75
C ILE A 57 3.31 5.51 -7.91
N LYS A 58 2.37 5.40 -6.98
CA LYS A 58 2.12 4.18 -6.20
C LYS A 58 0.61 3.97 -6.11
N PHE A 59 0.21 2.74 -6.32
CA PHE A 59 -1.14 2.24 -6.15
C PHE A 59 -1.09 1.04 -5.22
N SER A 60 -2.07 0.88 -4.35
CA SER A 60 -2.16 -0.25 -3.43
C SER A 60 -3.60 -0.61 -3.17
N VAL A 61 -3.82 -1.90 -2.96
CA VAL A 61 -5.08 -2.47 -2.50
C VAL A 61 -4.80 -3.34 -1.29
N ASN A 62 -5.74 -3.39 -0.36
CA ASN A 62 -5.64 -4.20 0.84
C ASN A 62 -6.95 -4.89 1.14
N THR A 63 -6.86 -6.02 1.83
CA THR A 63 -8.00 -6.76 2.35
C THR A 63 -7.69 -7.23 3.75
N ASN A 64 -8.71 -7.31 4.59
CA ASN A 64 -8.54 -7.66 5.99
C ASN A 64 -9.30 -8.94 6.37
N THR A 65 -8.99 -9.44 7.57
CA THR A 65 -9.60 -10.66 8.16
C THR A 65 -11.10 -10.57 8.40
N ARG A 66 -11.71 -9.38 8.24
CA ARG A 66 -13.15 -9.15 8.38
C ARG A 66 -13.87 -9.12 7.03
N GLY A 67 -13.14 -9.22 5.92
CA GLY A 67 -13.68 -9.19 4.56
C GLY A 67 -13.80 -7.78 3.97
N ASP A 68 -13.36 -6.74 4.68
CA ASP A 68 -13.34 -5.39 4.10
C ASP A 68 -12.13 -5.24 3.19
N SER A 69 -12.31 -4.48 2.11
CA SER A 69 -11.27 -4.16 1.15
C SER A 69 -11.08 -2.64 1.06
N GLY A 70 -9.85 -2.21 0.79
CA GLY A 70 -9.49 -0.82 0.62
C GLY A 70 -8.50 -0.61 -0.52
N ALA A 71 -8.42 0.61 -1.03
CA ALA A 71 -7.45 1.00 -2.04
C ALA A 71 -6.88 2.38 -1.75
N ALA A 72 -5.64 2.62 -2.15
CA ALA A 72 -4.96 3.91 -2.02
C ALA A 72 -4.04 4.15 -3.21
N ALA A 73 -3.93 5.40 -3.63
CA ALA A 73 -3.02 5.84 -4.67
C ALA A 73 -2.29 7.13 -4.25
N SER A 74 -1.07 7.31 -4.72
CA SER A 74 -0.27 8.51 -4.47
C SER A 74 0.62 8.82 -5.65
N VAL A 75 0.89 10.11 -5.87
CA VAL A 75 1.85 10.61 -6.84
C VAL A 75 2.81 11.56 -6.13
N GLY A 76 4.09 11.52 -6.51
CA GLY A 76 5.13 12.42 -6.02
C GLY A 76 5.92 13.00 -7.17
N TYR A 77 6.37 14.25 -7.01
CA TYR A 77 7.28 14.92 -7.93
C TYR A 77 8.55 15.35 -7.18
N GLN A 78 9.72 15.04 -7.75
CA GLN A 78 11.02 15.46 -7.23
C GLN A 78 11.85 16.12 -8.35
N TRP A 79 12.64 17.14 -7.99
CA TRP A 79 13.44 17.94 -8.91
C TRP A 79 14.92 17.96 -8.50
#